data_AF-A0A0U4WJ31-F1
#
_entry.id   AF-A0A0U4WJ31-F1
#
_cell.length_a   1.000
_cell.length_b   1.000
_cell.length_c   1.000
_cell.angle_alpha   90.00
_cell.angle_beta   90.00
_cell.angle_gamma   90.00
#
_symmetry.space_group_name_H-M   'P 1'
#
loop_
_entity.id
_entity.type
_entity.pdbx_description
1 polymer ?
#
loop_
_entity_poly.entity_id
_entity_poly.type
_entity_poly.pdbx_seq_one_letter_code
_entity_poly.pdbx_strand_id
1 'polypeptide(L)'
;MCGLCGLLGPDLHWSDPLGDDLPRRRERLRRVAAINRVVAPFRLTVSDVQGASYLVQGPTGRQALAEGLDDLWRQAEGVLGRPLDPLDPRVLAPLEGAP
;
A
#
# COMPACT_ATOMS: atom_id res chain seq x y z
N MET A 1 -7.76 -8.43 -13.74
CA MET A 1 -8.74 -9.37 -14.32
C MET A 1 -9.36 -10.06 -13.10
N CYS A 2 -10.64 -10.07 -12.73
CA CYS A 2 -11.98 -9.72 -13.25
C CYS A 2 -12.66 -8.72 -12.28
N GLY A 3 -13.87 -8.22 -12.60
CA GLY A 3 -14.60 -7.25 -11.74
C GLY A 3 -15.12 -7.81 -10.42
N LEU A 4 -15.11 -9.14 -10.24
CA LEU A 4 -15.69 -9.84 -9.09
C LEU A 4 -14.86 -9.66 -7.81
N CYS A 5 -13.53 -9.51 -7.91
CA CYS A 5 -12.64 -9.29 -6.76
C CYS A 5 -12.98 -7.99 -6.01
N GLY A 6 -13.57 -7.00 -6.70
CA GLY A 6 -14.07 -5.78 -6.04
C GLY A 6 -15.37 -6.01 -5.28
N LEU A 7 -16.20 -6.97 -5.69
CA LEU A 7 -17.54 -7.20 -5.14
C LEU A 7 -17.52 -7.96 -3.80
N LEU A 8 -16.55 -8.87 -3.62
CA LEU A 8 -16.45 -9.80 -2.49
C LEU A 8 -15.30 -9.46 -1.52
N GLY A 9 -14.93 -8.18 -1.43
CA GLY A 9 -13.83 -7.73 -0.57
C GLY A 9 -14.05 -8.10 0.91
N PRO A 10 -12.98 -8.42 1.67
CA PRO A 10 -13.06 -8.84 3.06
C PRO A 10 -13.59 -7.73 3.98
N ASP A 11 -13.78 -8.08 5.26
CA ASP A 11 -14.32 -7.23 6.33
C ASP A 11 -13.79 -5.78 6.30
N LEU A 12 -14.68 -4.83 6.64
CA LEU A 12 -14.47 -3.40 6.50
C LEU A 12 -13.24 -2.93 7.31
N HIS A 13 -12.20 -2.43 6.62
CA HIS A 13 -11.02 -1.83 7.24
C HIS A 13 -11.25 -0.33 7.50
N TRP A 14 -10.62 0.26 8.52
CA TRP A 14 -10.79 1.69 8.84
C TRP A 14 -10.41 2.64 7.69
N SER A 15 -9.55 2.16 6.79
CA SER A 15 -9.11 2.90 5.60
C SER A 15 -10.06 2.78 4.41
N ASP A 16 -11.08 1.92 4.50
CA ASP A 16 -12.03 1.69 3.42
C ASP A 16 -13.01 2.87 3.28
N PRO A 17 -13.43 3.18 2.03
CA PRO A 17 -14.34 4.28 1.80
C PRO A 17 -15.68 4.00 2.49
N LEU A 18 -16.24 5.04 3.12
CA LEU A 18 -17.55 4.97 3.77
C LEU A 18 -18.72 4.87 2.76
N GLY A 19 -18.45 5.01 1.45
CA GLY A 19 -19.44 4.94 0.38
C GLY A 19 -18.90 4.27 -0.90
N ASP A 20 -19.80 3.89 -1.80
CA ASP A 20 -19.49 3.20 -3.07
C ASP A 20 -19.30 4.16 -4.27
N ASP A 21 -18.89 5.41 -4.02
CA ASP A 21 -18.79 6.47 -5.05
C ASP A 21 -17.85 6.11 -6.22
N LEU A 22 -16.93 5.15 -6.00
CA LEU A 22 -16.03 4.64 -7.02
C LEU A 22 -16.03 3.11 -7.01
N PRO A 23 -15.83 2.47 -8.19
CA PRO A 23 -15.62 1.04 -8.23
C PRO A 23 -14.45 0.66 -7.29
N ARG A 24 -14.68 -0.24 -6.34
CA ARG A 24 -13.70 -0.64 -5.29
C ARG A 24 -12.29 -0.94 -5.81
N ARG A 25 -12.19 -1.48 -7.03
CA ARG A 25 -10.90 -1.71 -7.72
C ARG A 25 -10.14 -0.41 -8.01
N ARG A 26 -10.83 0.65 -8.44
CA ARG A 26 -10.23 1.96 -8.69
C ARG A 26 -9.75 2.59 -7.39
N GLU A 27 -10.49 2.40 -6.31
CA GLU A 27 -10.08 2.89 -4.99
C GLU A 27 -8.86 2.13 -4.46
N ARG A 28 -8.83 0.80 -4.58
CA ARG A 28 -7.64 -0.02 -4.29
C ARG A 28 -6.40 0.49 -5.04
N LEU A 29 -6.51 0.74 -6.35
CA LEU A 29 -5.40 1.25 -7.15
C LEU A 29 -4.94 2.65 -6.69
N ARG A 30 -5.87 3.53 -6.32
CA ARG A 30 -5.54 4.85 -5.74
C ARG A 30 -4.79 4.72 -4.42
N ARG A 31 -5.25 3.82 -3.53
CA ARG A 31 -4.57 3.54 -2.27
C ARG A 31 -3.16 3.01 -2.51
N VAL A 32 -2.98 2.05 -3.41
CA VAL A 32 -1.65 1.54 -3.80
C VAL A 32 -0.76 2.66 -4.35
N ALA A 33 -1.31 3.56 -5.16
CA ALA A 33 -0.55 4.71 -5.66
C ALA A 33 -0.12 5.64 -4.53
N ALA A 34 -0.98 5.91 -3.54
CA ALA A 34 -0.64 6.72 -2.37
C ALA A 34 0.45 6.05 -1.51
N ILE A 35 0.30 4.75 -1.23
CA ILE A 35 1.29 3.95 -0.50
C ILE A 35 2.66 4.02 -1.19
N ASN A 36 2.70 3.87 -2.52
CA ASN A 36 3.96 3.92 -3.26
C ASN A 36 4.66 5.28 -3.18
N ARG A 37 3.94 6.40 -3.01
CA ARG A 37 4.58 7.70 -2.76
C ARG A 37 5.30 7.70 -1.41
N VAL A 38 4.71 7.07 -0.40
CA VAL A 38 5.28 6.98 0.95
C VAL A 38 6.50 6.06 0.99
N VAL A 39 6.45 4.91 0.30
CA VAL A 39 7.52 3.90 0.40
C VAL A 39 8.67 4.10 -0.61
N ALA A 40 8.45 4.89 -1.67
CA ALA A 40 9.46 5.13 -2.72
C ALA A 40 10.81 5.66 -2.20
N PRO A 41 10.90 6.58 -1.21
CA PRO A 41 12.17 7.03 -0.64
C PRO A 41 13.02 5.91 -0.05
N PHE A 42 12.39 4.79 0.34
CA PHE A 42 13.07 3.61 0.88
C PHE A 42 13.41 2.57 -0.20
N ARG A 43 13.19 2.89 -1.49
CA ARG A 43 13.36 2.00 -2.65
C ARG A 43 12.50 0.73 -2.58
N LEU A 44 11.38 0.82 -1.89
CA LEU A 44 10.37 -0.23 -1.84
C LEU A 44 9.28 0.05 -2.87
N THR A 45 8.65 -1.00 -3.36
CA THR A 45 7.44 -0.93 -4.18
C THR A 45 6.35 -1.81 -3.61
N VAL A 46 5.10 -1.36 -3.72
CA VAL A 46 3.93 -2.10 -3.27
C VAL A 46 2.98 -2.35 -4.44
N SER A 47 2.47 -3.57 -4.56
CA SER A 47 1.46 -3.94 -5.56
C SER A 47 0.27 -4.64 -4.92
N ASP A 48 -0.90 -4.54 -5.56
CA ASP A 48 -2.12 -5.22 -5.14
C ASP A 48 -2.09 -6.69 -5.55
N VAL A 49 -2.42 -7.58 -4.62
CA VAL A 49 -2.58 -9.02 -4.86
C VAL A 49 -4.05 -9.38 -4.68
N GLN A 50 -4.71 -9.60 -5.82
CA GLN A 50 -6.10 -10.07 -5.92
C GLN A 50 -7.11 -9.24 -5.11
N GLY A 51 -6.83 -7.96 -4.83
CA GLY A 51 -7.72 -7.09 -4.07
C GLY A 51 -7.81 -7.39 -2.57
N ALA A 52 -7.00 -8.32 -2.05
CA ALA A 52 -7.05 -8.77 -0.66
C ALA A 52 -5.79 -8.41 0.13
N SER A 53 -4.61 -8.45 -0.51
CA SER A 53 -3.34 -8.24 0.16
C SER A 53 -2.40 -7.36 -0.67
N TYR A 54 -1.30 -6.94 -0.04
CA TYR A 54 -0.25 -6.14 -0.65
C TYR A 54 1.04 -6.94 -0.75
N LEU A 55 1.69 -6.89 -1.90
CA LEU A 55 3.05 -7.42 -2.06
C LEU A 55 4.04 -6.28 -1.92
N VAL A 56 4.88 -6.33 -0.88
CA VAL A 56 5.99 -5.41 -0.65
C VAL A 56 7.25 -6.00 -1.28
N GLN A 57 7.94 -5.23 -2.10
CA GLN A 57 9.16 -5.66 -2.78
C GLN A 57 10.30 -4.67 -2.52
N GLY A 58 11.48 -5.20 -2.18
CA GLY A 58 12.70 -4.44 -1.99
C GLY A 58 13.63 -4.49 -3.21
N PRO A 59 14.67 -3.64 -3.23
CA PRO A 59 15.57 -3.51 -4.37
C PRO A 59 16.49 -4.72 -4.57
N THR A 60 16.62 -5.58 -3.56
CA THR A 60 17.41 -6.82 -3.59
C THR A 60 16.60 -8.04 -4.05
N GLY A 61 15.34 -7.84 -4.43
CA GLY A 61 14.43 -8.92 -4.80
C GLY A 61 13.77 -9.61 -3.60
N ARG A 62 14.06 -9.22 -2.36
CA ARG A 62 13.32 -9.68 -1.17
C ARG A 62 11.89 -9.14 -1.21
N GLN A 63 10.92 -9.98 -0.89
CA GLN A 63 9.50 -9.63 -0.93
C GLN A 63 8.76 -10.21 0.28
N ALA A 64 7.64 -9.60 0.63
CA ALA A 64 6.72 -10.08 1.67
C ALA A 64 5.28 -9.73 1.30
N LEU A 65 4.34 -10.60 1.67
CA LEU A 65 2.91 -10.33 1.58
C LEU A 65 2.43 -9.70 2.88
N ALA A 66 1.62 -8.65 2.78
CA ALA A 66 0.93 -8.01 3.89
C ALA A 66 -0.58 -8.13 3.69
N GLU A 67 -1.31 -8.57 4.71
CA GLU A 67 -2.76 -8.80 4.63
C GLU A 67 -3.58 -7.51 4.59
N GLY A 68 -3.02 -6.40 5.07
CA GLY A 68 -3.69 -5.10 5.13
C GLY A 68 -2.72 -3.97 5.38
N LEU A 69 -3.24 -2.75 5.58
CA LEU A 69 -2.40 -1.58 5.80
C LEU A 69 -1.67 -1.64 7.16
N ASP A 70 -2.31 -2.24 8.17
CA ASP A 70 -1.74 -2.37 9.51
C ASP A 70 -0.51 -3.31 9.52
N ASP A 71 -0.53 -4.37 8.70
CA ASP A 71 0.59 -5.31 8.54
C ASP A 71 1.65 -4.79 7.55
N LEU A 72 1.26 -3.95 6.59
CA LEU A 72 2.13 -3.43 5.53
C LEU A 72 3.43 -2.85 6.07
N TRP A 73 3.37 -2.03 7.12
CA TRP A 73 4.55 -1.36 7.68
C TRP A 73 5.52 -2.37 8.28
N ARG A 74 5.01 -3.34 9.03
CA ARG A 74 5.81 -4.41 9.62
C ARG A 74 6.52 -5.23 8.54
N GLN A 75 5.81 -5.58 7.46
CA GLN A 75 6.41 -6.31 6.34
C GLN A 75 7.45 -5.45 5.59
N ALA A 76 7.19 -4.16 5.43
CA ALA A 76 8.12 -3.23 4.80
C ALA A 76 9.43 -3.10 5.59
N GLU A 77 9.36 -2.97 6.91
CA GLU A 77 10.54 -2.99 7.78
C GLU A 77 11.31 -4.31 7.67
N GLY A 78 10.59 -5.44 7.64
CA GLY A 78 11.18 -6.76 7.48
C GLY A 78 11.90 -6.95 6.14
N VAL A 79 11.33 -6.44 5.04
CA VAL A 79 11.94 -6.44 3.71
C VAL A 79 13.15 -5.50 3.66
N LEU A 80 13.04 -4.32 4.26
CA LEU A 80 14.07 -3.29 4.28
C LEU A 80 15.25 -3.63 5.21
N GLY A 81 14.99 -4.42 6.26
CA GLY A 81 15.98 -4.81 7.27
C GLY A 81 16.32 -3.71 8.28
N ARG A 82 15.49 -2.67 8.38
CA ARG A 82 15.63 -1.54 9.31
C ARG A 82 14.26 -0.90 9.57
N PRO A 83 14.11 -0.12 10.65
CA PRO A 83 12.89 0.64 10.91
C PRO A 83 12.54 1.58 9.74
N LEU A 84 11.24 1.75 9.52
CA LEU A 84 10.67 2.62 8.51
C LEU A 84 9.76 3.62 9.21
N ASP A 85 10.14 4.90 9.18
CA ASP A 85 9.32 5.98 9.71
C ASP A 85 8.52 6.64 8.56
N PRO A 86 7.19 6.48 8.51
CA PRO A 86 6.35 7.12 7.50
C PRO A 86 6.32 8.65 7.60
N LEU A 87 6.73 9.21 8.74
CA LEU A 87 6.81 10.65 9.00
C LEU A 87 8.25 11.19 8.85
N ASP A 88 9.18 10.39 8.32
CA ASP A 88 10.54 10.83 8.03
C ASP A 88 10.49 12.04 7.06
N PRO A 89 11.28 13.11 7.28
CA PRO A 89 11.33 14.26 6.38
C PRO A 89 11.57 13.91 4.90
N ARG A 90 12.27 12.80 4.61
CA ARG A 90 12.50 12.30 3.24
C ARG A 90 11.21 11.83 2.57
N VAL A 91 10.21 11.45 3.36
CA VAL A 91 8.86 11.08 2.93
C VAL A 91 7.96 12.29 2.84
N LEU A 92 7.98 13.14 3.88
CA LEU A 92 7.07 14.29 3.97
C LEU A 92 7.38 15.37 2.92
N ALA A 93 8.64 15.72 2.71
CA ALA A 93 8.99 16.83 1.81
C ALA A 93 8.48 16.64 0.36
N PRO A 94 8.58 15.44 -0.26
CA PRO A 94 7.93 15.18 -1.54
C PRO A 94 6.40 15.21 -1.52
N LEU A 95 5.76 14.82 -0.41
CA LEU A 95 4.30 14.76 -0.28
C LEU A 95 3.67 16.15 -0.11
N GLU A 96 4.32 17.03 0.64
CA GLU A 96 3.88 18.40 0.87
C GLU A 96 4.07 19.29 -0.36
N GLY A 97 5.06 18.98 -1.21
CA GLY A 97 5.30 19.66 -2.48
C GLY A 97 4.50 19.11 -3.66
N ALA A 98 3.71 18.05 -3.46
CA ALA A 98 2.89 17.46 -4.51
C ALA A 98 1.59 18.28 -4.69
N PRO A 99 1.27 18.75 -5.91
CA PRO A 99 0.03 19.50 -6.18
C PRO A 99 -1.23 18.63 -6.08
#